data_AF-A0A930X2G2-F1
#
_entry.id   AF-A0A930X2G2-F1
#
_cell.length_a   1.000
_cell.length_b   1.000
_cell.length_c   1.000
_cell.angle_alpha   90.00
_cell.angle_beta   90.00
_cell.angle_gamma   90.00
#
_symmetry.space_group_name_H-M   'P 1'
#
loop_
_entity.id
_entity.type
_entity.pdbx_description
1 polymer ?
#
loop_
_entity_poly.entity_id
_entity_poly.type
_entity_poly.pdbx_seq_one_letter_code
_entity_poly.pdbx_strand_id
1 'polypeptide(L)'
;HNDGCFYSLHSDANTDATKTREMTYVYYFYREPKGFSGGELKLYETGVDGDALYKKNRVETIEPINNSIIFFPSRLLHEVMPVRCPSQAFKQSRFTFNGWIRRKT
;
A
#
# COMPACT_ATOMS: atom_id res chain seq x y z
N HIS A 1 -9.89 -5.71 1.58
CA HIS A 1 -9.55 -6.33 0.30
C HIS A 1 -9.85 -7.82 0.37
N ASN A 2 -10.72 -8.32 -0.50
CA ASN A 2 -11.13 -9.74 -0.55
C ASN A 2 -10.48 -10.41 -1.79
N ASP A 3 -10.91 -11.63 -2.15
CA ASP A 3 -10.37 -12.38 -3.29
C ASP A 3 -10.33 -11.55 -4.59
N GLY A 4 -9.21 -11.61 -5.30
CA GLY A 4 -8.97 -10.89 -6.54
C GLY A 4 -8.71 -9.38 -6.39
N CYS A 5 -8.93 -8.78 -5.22
CA CYS A 5 -8.68 -7.35 -5.02
C CYS A 5 -7.19 -7.03 -5.13
N PHE A 6 -6.85 -5.96 -5.84
CA PHE A 6 -5.51 -5.37 -5.95
C PHE A 6 -5.60 -3.85 -5.97
N TYR A 7 -4.47 -3.15 -5.96
CA TYR A 7 -4.43 -1.72 -6.21
C TYR A 7 -3.21 -1.38 -7.06
N SER A 8 -3.46 -0.85 -8.26
CA SER A 8 -2.43 -0.61 -9.28
C SER A 8 -1.35 0.37 -8.81
N LEU A 9 -0.24 0.37 -9.54
CA LEU A 9 0.87 1.30 -9.36
C LEU A 9 0.40 2.76 -9.32
N HIS A 10 0.74 3.46 -8.23
CA HIS A 10 0.42 4.87 -8.02
C HIS A 10 1.40 5.50 -7.01
N SER A 11 1.29 6.81 -6.83
CA SER A 11 1.86 7.53 -5.67
C SER A 11 0.75 8.34 -5.02
N ASP A 12 0.87 8.55 -3.71
CA ASP A 12 -0.15 9.20 -2.90
C ASP A 12 -0.05 10.73 -2.89
N ALA A 13 1.00 11.29 -3.48
CA ALA A 13 1.33 12.72 -3.46
C ALA A 13 1.61 13.31 -4.85
N ASN A 14 0.79 12.96 -5.85
CA ASN A 14 1.00 13.35 -7.27
C ASN A 14 0.20 14.56 -7.75
N THR A 15 -0.63 15.16 -6.90
CA THR A 15 -1.47 16.31 -7.26
C THR A 15 -1.34 17.44 -6.24
N ASP A 16 -1.71 18.66 -6.62
CA ASP A 16 -1.76 19.81 -5.72
C ASP A 16 -2.63 19.59 -4.48
N ALA A 17 -3.72 18.85 -4.60
CA ALA A 17 -4.61 18.51 -3.48
C ALA A 17 -3.96 17.53 -2.48
N THR A 18 -2.95 16.79 -2.93
CA THR A 18 -2.25 15.75 -2.18
C THR A 18 -0.81 16.10 -1.82
N LYS A 19 -0.30 17.24 -2.29
CA LYS A 19 1.12 17.63 -2.15
C LYS A 19 1.60 17.81 -0.72
N THR A 20 0.65 17.95 0.23
CA THR A 20 0.97 18.06 1.65
C THR A 20 1.09 16.70 2.33
N ARG A 21 0.76 15.58 1.67
CA ARG A 21 0.97 14.23 2.21
C ARG A 21 2.46 13.91 2.13
N GLU A 22 3.11 13.84 3.29
CA GLU A 22 4.55 13.58 3.37
C GLU A 22 4.82 12.09 3.58
N MET A 23 4.02 11.44 4.43
CA MET A 23 4.12 10.01 4.70
C MET A 23 2.77 9.33 4.57
N THR A 24 2.77 8.17 3.94
CA THR A 24 1.66 7.22 3.91
C THR A 24 1.88 6.19 5.00
N TYR A 25 0.81 5.76 5.65
CA TYR A 25 0.84 4.58 6.50
C TYR A 25 -0.23 3.57 6.12
N VAL A 26 0.10 2.30 6.31
CA VAL A 26 -0.78 1.16 6.12
C VAL A 26 -0.69 0.29 7.36
N TYR A 27 -1.78 0.22 8.13
CA TYR A 27 -1.90 -0.67 9.28
C TYR A 27 -2.66 -1.93 8.89
N TYR A 28 -2.02 -3.09 9.05
CA TYR A 28 -2.55 -4.40 8.71
C TYR A 28 -3.21 -5.06 9.92
N PHE A 29 -4.42 -5.56 9.72
CA PHE A 29 -5.09 -6.41 10.69
C PHE A 29 -5.92 -7.47 9.99
N TYR A 30 -6.09 -8.62 10.63
CA TYR A 30 -6.96 -9.69 10.17
C TYR A 30 -7.29 -10.65 11.32
N ARG A 31 -8.34 -11.43 11.12
CA ARG A 31 -8.63 -12.55 12.00
C ARG A 31 -7.56 -13.62 11.87
N GLU A 32 -7.10 -14.13 13.00
CA GLU A 32 -6.21 -15.30 13.02
C GLU A 32 -7.03 -16.61 13.15
N PRO A 33 -6.61 -17.70 12.47
CA PRO A 33 -5.46 -17.77 11.56
C PRO A 33 -5.69 -16.99 10.24
N LYS A 34 -4.60 -16.52 9.61
CA LYS A 34 -4.64 -15.72 8.37
C LYS A 34 -5.44 -16.46 7.28
N GLY A 35 -6.55 -15.84 6.85
CA GLY A 35 -7.49 -16.44 5.89
C GLY A 35 -7.21 -16.13 4.41
N PHE A 36 -6.07 -15.51 4.11
CA PHE A 36 -5.70 -15.08 2.76
C PHE A 36 -4.19 -15.21 2.52
N SER A 37 -3.80 -15.20 1.26
CA SER A 37 -2.41 -15.05 0.79
C SER A 37 -2.33 -13.91 -0.24
N GLY A 38 -1.13 -13.53 -0.66
CA GLY A 38 -0.98 -12.37 -1.53
C GLY A 38 -1.26 -11.06 -0.80
N GLY A 39 -1.56 -10.00 -1.55
CA GLY A 39 -1.81 -8.69 -0.97
C GLY A 39 -0.56 -8.01 -0.42
N GLU A 40 0.62 -8.42 -0.85
CA GLU A 40 1.87 -7.75 -0.53
C GLU A 40 1.84 -6.32 -1.04
N LEU A 41 2.42 -5.41 -0.26
CA LEU A 41 2.70 -4.04 -0.71
C LEU A 41 4.08 -4.04 -1.37
N LYS A 42 4.14 -3.66 -2.64
CA LYS A 42 5.42 -3.41 -3.32
C LYS A 42 5.74 -1.94 -3.29
N LEU A 43 6.89 -1.59 -2.72
CA LEU A 43 7.44 -0.24 -2.69
C LEU A 43 8.59 -0.18 -3.70
N TYR A 44 8.43 0.62 -4.73
CA TYR A 44 9.46 0.76 -5.76
C TYR A 44 10.38 1.93 -5.45
N GLU A 45 11.67 1.75 -5.69
CA GLU A 45 12.55 2.89 -5.83
C GLU A 45 12.02 3.79 -6.95
N THR A 46 11.79 5.06 -6.61
CA THR A 46 11.09 6.01 -7.47
C THR A 46 12.09 7.00 -8.03
N GLY A 47 12.18 7.06 -9.35
CA GLY A 47 12.88 8.12 -10.07
C GLY A 47 11.97 9.31 -10.31
N VAL A 48 12.58 10.49 -10.47
CA VAL A 48 11.90 11.74 -10.79
C VAL A 48 12.54 12.31 -12.05
N ASP A 49 11.71 12.71 -13.01
CA ASP A 49 12.10 13.46 -14.21
C ASP A 49 11.11 14.60 -14.42
N GLY A 50 11.53 15.82 -14.10
CA GLY A 50 10.62 16.96 -13.94
C GLY A 50 9.54 16.67 -12.90
N ASP A 51 8.27 16.76 -13.30
CA ASP A 51 7.11 16.43 -12.47
C ASP A 51 6.68 14.95 -12.59
N ALA A 52 7.29 14.18 -13.49
CA ALA A 52 6.95 12.78 -13.72
C ALA A 52 7.68 11.85 -12.73
N LEU A 53 6.93 10.89 -12.18
CA LEU A 53 7.48 9.78 -11.39
C LEU A 53 7.57 8.53 -12.24
N TYR A 54 8.68 7.80 -12.14
CA TYR A 54 8.85 6.52 -12.81
C TYR A 54 9.47 5.46 -11.90
N LYS A 55 9.15 4.20 -12.21
CA LYS A 55 9.58 3.03 -11.47
C LYS A 55 11.02 2.66 -11.83
N LYS A 56 11.89 2.48 -10.85
CA LYS A 56 13.21 1.87 -11.04
C LYS A 56 13.18 0.36 -10.74
N ASN A 57 14.31 -0.30 -10.93
CA ASN A 57 14.41 -1.77 -10.84
C ASN A 57 14.32 -2.30 -9.39
N ARG A 58 14.74 -1.51 -8.41
CA ARG A 58 14.72 -1.93 -7.01
C ARG A 58 13.31 -1.85 -6.43
N VAL A 59 12.90 -2.93 -5.76
CA VAL A 59 11.59 -3.06 -5.11
C VAL A 59 11.75 -3.72 -3.74
N GLU A 60 11.10 -3.14 -2.74
CA GLU A 60 10.92 -3.76 -1.44
C GLU A 60 9.51 -4.38 -1.40
N THR A 61 9.40 -5.64 -0.98
CA THR A 61 8.11 -6.33 -0.86
C THR A 61 7.77 -6.50 0.62
N ILE A 62 6.62 -5.99 1.03
CA ILE A 62 6.18 -5.96 2.41
C ILE A 62 4.97 -6.87 2.56
N GLU A 63 5.13 -7.91 3.37
CA GLU A 63 4.02 -8.81 3.69
C GLU A 63 3.03 -8.16 4.67
N PRO A 64 1.72 -8.42 4.51
CA PRO A 64 0.72 -8.02 5.51
C PRO A 64 0.83 -8.92 6.76
N ILE A 65 1.55 -8.42 7.77
CA ILE A 65 1.69 -9.06 9.09
C ILE A 65 0.60 -8.53 10.02
N ASN A 66 -0.03 -9.38 10.83
CA ASN A 66 -1.12 -8.94 11.69
C ASN A 66 -0.62 -7.91 12.71
N ASN A 67 -1.47 -6.93 13.06
CA ASN A 67 -1.14 -5.92 14.06
C ASN A 67 0.20 -5.22 13.78
N SER A 68 0.45 -4.88 12.51
CA SER A 68 1.66 -4.20 12.08
C SER A 68 1.32 -2.96 11.27
N ILE A 69 2.17 -1.94 11.36
CA ILE A 69 2.04 -0.70 10.59
C ILE A 69 3.34 -0.45 9.84
N ILE A 70 3.23 -0.04 8.58
CA ILE A 70 4.35 0.48 7.80
C ILE A 70 4.12 1.96 7.51
N PHE A 71 5.20 2.73 7.57
CA PHE A 71 5.26 4.12 7.12
C PHE A 71 6.25 4.23 5.96
N PHE A 72 5.90 4.99 4.94
CA PHE A 72 6.79 5.27 3.81
C PHE A 72 6.48 6.66 3.19
N PRO A 73 7.44 7.28 2.50
CA PRO A 73 7.20 8.57 1.84
C PRO A 73 6.05 8.48 0.83
N SER A 74 5.09 9.39 0.90
CA SER A 74 3.88 9.35 0.04
C SER A 74 4.15 9.48 -1.45
N ARG A 75 5.35 9.96 -1.83
CA ARG A 75 5.79 10.06 -3.23
C ARG A 75 6.31 8.75 -3.80
N LEU A 76 6.55 7.72 -3.00
CA LEU A 76 7.03 6.44 -3.52
C LEU A 76 5.94 5.80 -4.39
N LEU A 77 6.33 5.36 -5.58
CA LEU A 77 5.51 4.52 -6.41
C LEU A 77 5.34 3.17 -5.75
N HIS A 78 4.09 2.76 -5.59
CA HIS A 78 3.74 1.52 -4.92
C HIS A 78 2.45 0.91 -5.47
N GLU A 79 2.29 -0.39 -5.24
CA GLU A 79 1.10 -1.14 -5.62
C GLU A 79 0.81 -2.24 -4.59
N VAL A 80 -0.46 -2.67 -4.54
CA VAL A 80 -0.89 -3.81 -3.73
C VAL A 80 -1.13 -4.99 -4.67
N MET A 81 -0.36 -6.06 -4.47
CA MET A 81 -0.50 -7.28 -5.25
C MET A 81 -1.87 -7.94 -5.04
N PRO A 82 -2.34 -8.77 -5.99
CA PRO A 82 -3.63 -9.45 -5.85
C PRO A 82 -3.74 -10.26 -4.56
N VAL A 83 -4.86 -10.11 -3.87
CA VAL A 83 -5.22 -10.92 -2.71
C VAL A 83 -5.88 -12.21 -3.17
N ARG A 84 -5.50 -13.34 -2.57
CA ARG A 84 -6.20 -14.61 -2.70
C ARG A 84 -6.84 -14.97 -1.37
N CYS A 85 -8.16 -14.97 -1.31
CA CYS A 85 -8.97 -15.35 -0.16
C CYS A 85 -10.04 -16.37 -0.62
N PRO A 86 -9.69 -17.67 -0.70
CA PRO A 86 -10.54 -18.67 -1.36
C PRO A 86 -11.95 -18.79 -0.78
N SER A 87 -12.13 -18.49 0.51
CA SER A 87 -13.46 -18.56 1.15
C SER A 87 -14.37 -17.41 0.76
N GLN A 88 -13.81 -16.30 0.26
CA GLN A 88 -14.47 -15.02 0.01
C GLN A 88 -15.23 -14.45 1.22
N ALA A 89 -15.05 -15.04 2.41
CA ALA A 89 -15.76 -14.62 3.60
C ALA A 89 -15.17 -13.29 4.10
N PHE A 90 -16.05 -12.32 4.39
CA PHE A 90 -15.64 -11.00 4.88
C PHE A 90 -14.63 -11.10 6.03
N LYS A 91 -14.91 -11.92 7.05
CA LYS A 91 -14.05 -12.11 8.23
C LYS A 91 -12.64 -12.67 7.95
N GLN A 92 -12.41 -13.22 6.75
CA GLN A 92 -11.13 -13.78 6.31
C GLN A 92 -10.39 -12.87 5.31
N SER A 93 -10.95 -11.70 5.00
CA SER A 93 -10.33 -10.71 4.11
C SER A 93 -9.05 -10.09 4.68
N ARG A 94 -8.24 -9.51 3.80
CA ARG A 94 -7.13 -8.63 4.15
C ARG A 94 -7.66 -7.24 4.51
N PHE A 95 -7.61 -6.87 5.79
CA PHE A 95 -8.01 -5.54 6.23
C PHE A 95 -6.82 -4.62 6.41
N THR A 96 -7.06 -3.35 6.11
CA THR A 96 -6.09 -2.28 6.29
C THR A 96 -6.77 -1.01 6.77
N PHE A 97 -6.12 -0.28 7.67
CA PHE A 97 -6.38 1.15 7.86
C PHE A 97 -5.25 1.93 7.20
N ASN A 98 -5.61 2.74 6.20
CA ASN A 98 -4.67 3.55 5.44
C ASN A 98 -4.86 5.02 5.80
N GLY A 99 -3.78 5.80 5.76
CA GLY A 99 -3.86 7.25 5.92
C GLY A 99 -2.56 7.96 5.63
N TRP A 100 -2.54 9.27 5.89
CA TRP A 100 -1.43 10.15 5.54
C TRP A 100 -1.11 11.11 6.67
N ILE A 101 0.19 11.25 6.96
CA ILE A 101 0.72 12.34 7.75
C ILE A 101 0.95 13.51 6.81
N ARG A 102 0.36 14.66 7.15
CA ARG A 102 0.40 15.86 6.33
C ARG A 102 1.31 16.92 6.92
N ARG A 103 2.08 17.61 6.07
CA ARG A 103 2.73 18.87 6.42
C ARG A 103 1.66 19.91 6.72
N LYS A 104 1.83 20.62 7.83
CA LYS A 104 0.99 21.78 8.16
C LYS A 104 1.22 22.87 7.11
N THR A 105 0.13 23.34 6.52
CA THR A 105 0.12 24.52 5.64
C THR A 105 -0.02 25.80 6.44
#